data_AF-E9P1C7-F1
#
_entry.id   AF-E9P1C7-F1
#
_cell.length_a   1.000
_cell.length_b   1.000
_cell.length_c   1.000
_cell.angle_alpha   90.00
_cell.angle_beta   90.00
_cell.angle_gamma   90.00
#
_symmetry.space_group_name_H-M   'P 1'
#
loop_
_entity.id
_entity.type
_entity.pdbx_description
1 polymer ?
#
loop_
_entity_poly.entity_id
_entity_poly.type
_entity_poly.pdbx_seq_one_letter_code
_entity_poly.pdbx_strand_id
1 'polypeptide(L)'
;MNLLNRIKLGKQEWYTQKITSLFILSPLMSNMNILIVIFFMLFVHIELGIYSTLEDYYQNIILRLMFDFALKCIFIFSILSIYTGYIFIIV
;
A
#
# COMPACT_ATOMS: atom_id res chain seq x y z
N MET A 1 -14.27 -14.08 -13.72
CA MET A 1 -14.53 -12.63 -13.61
C MET A 1 -14.58 -12.04 -15.01
N ASN A 2 -15.70 -11.40 -15.41
CA ASN A 2 -15.89 -10.88 -16.77
C ASN A 2 -14.86 -9.77 -17.12
N LEU A 3 -14.47 -9.66 -18.39
CA LEU A 3 -13.49 -8.68 -18.89
C LEU A 3 -13.84 -7.25 -18.46
N LEU A 4 -15.12 -6.89 -18.56
CA LEU A 4 -15.67 -5.61 -18.12
C LEU A 4 -15.39 -5.33 -16.63
N ASN A 5 -15.50 -6.35 -15.78
CA ASN A 5 -15.22 -6.20 -14.35
C ASN A 5 -13.72 -6.03 -14.10
N ARG A 6 -12.84 -6.67 -14.89
CA ARG A 6 -11.38 -6.48 -14.76
C ARG A 6 -10.97 -5.06 -15.13
N ILE A 7 -11.50 -4.53 -16.23
CA ILE A 7 -11.24 -3.16 -16.66
C ILE A 7 -11.74 -2.16 -15.61
N LYS A 8 -12.89 -2.42 -15.00
CA LYS A 8 -13.44 -1.57 -13.94
C LYS A 8 -12.57 -1.58 -12.68
N LEU A 9 -12.13 -2.75 -12.21
CA LEU A 9 -11.24 -2.87 -11.05
C LEU A 9 -9.89 -2.17 -11.30
N GLY A 10 -9.24 -2.44 -12.44
CA GLY A 10 -7.96 -1.81 -12.75
C GLY A 10 -8.04 -0.28 -12.83
N LYS A 11 -9.16 0.26 -13.35
CA LYS A 11 -9.40 1.72 -13.31
C LYS A 11 -9.56 2.24 -11.88
N GLN A 12 -10.28 1.52 -11.02
CA GLN A 12 -10.45 1.91 -9.62
C GLN A 12 -9.11 1.91 -8.89
N GLU A 13 -8.30 0.86 -9.06
CA GLU A 13 -6.96 0.76 -8.49
C GLU A 13 -6.07 1.93 -8.95
N TRP A 14 -6.11 2.26 -10.25
CA TRP A 14 -5.39 3.41 -10.80
C TRP A 14 -5.82 4.74 -10.15
N TYR A 15 -7.13 4.98 -9.99
CA TYR A 15 -7.60 6.19 -9.32
C TYR A 15 -7.17 6.22 -7.85
N THR A 16 -7.23 5.09 -7.13
CA THR A 16 -6.79 4.99 -5.73
C THR A 16 -5.30 5.32 -5.59
N GLN A 17 -4.45 4.84 -6.51
CA GLN A 17 -3.04 5.21 -6.54
C GLN A 17 -2.85 6.73 -6.69
N LYS A 18 -3.58 7.38 -7.61
CA LYS A 18 -3.47 8.84 -7.82
C LYS A 18 -3.98 9.64 -6.63
N ILE A 19 -5.07 9.21 -6.01
CA ILE A 19 -5.64 9.86 -4.82
C ILE A 19 -4.66 9.76 -3.65
N THR A 20 -4.11 8.58 -3.40
CA THR A 20 -3.12 8.38 -2.31
C THR A 20 -1.85 9.18 -2.56
N SER A 21 -1.32 9.22 -3.78
CA SER A 21 -0.19 10.10 -4.13
C SER A 21 -0.50 11.58 -3.89
N LEU A 22 -1.65 12.07 -4.35
CA LEU A 22 -2.05 13.46 -4.15
C LEU A 22 -2.21 13.81 -2.67
N PHE A 23 -2.76 12.88 -1.89
CA PHE A 23 -2.92 13.06 -0.46
C PHE A 23 -1.56 13.15 0.24
N ILE A 24 -0.62 12.25 -0.09
CA ILE A 24 0.74 12.25 0.47
C ILE A 24 1.48 13.55 0.16
N LEU A 25 1.34 14.05 -1.07
CA LEU A 25 1.98 15.30 -1.50
C LEU A 25 1.24 16.56 -1.04
N SER A 26 0.04 16.43 -0.49
CA SER A 26 -0.77 17.59 -0.11
C SER A 26 -0.25 18.22 1.19
N PRO A 27 -0.35 19.56 1.32
CA PRO A 27 -0.12 20.26 2.59
C PRO A 27 -1.10 19.82 3.70
N LEU A 28 -2.19 19.15 3.34
CA LEU A 28 -3.14 18.59 4.31
C LEU A 28 -2.47 17.50 5.13
N MET A 29 -1.66 16.64 4.50
CA MET A 29 -0.98 15.56 5.21
C MET A 29 0.06 16.08 6.21
N SER A 30 0.79 17.16 5.89
CA SER A 30 1.71 17.79 6.84
C SER A 30 1.00 18.46 8.02
N ASN A 31 -0.27 18.88 7.83
CA ASN A 31 -1.08 19.52 8.87
C ASN A 31 -1.97 18.52 9.63
N MET A 32 -1.94 17.22 9.28
CA MET A 32 -2.70 16.20 10.00
C MET A 32 -1.98 15.82 11.30
N ASN A 33 -2.61 16.11 12.43
CA ASN A 33 -2.13 15.66 13.75
C ASN A 33 -2.45 14.18 14.04
N ILE A 34 -3.02 13.46 13.07
CA ILE A 34 -3.44 12.07 13.22
C ILE A 34 -2.40 11.16 12.56
N LEU A 35 -1.34 10.85 13.31
CA LEU A 35 -0.21 10.02 12.87
C LEU A 35 -0.67 8.67 12.26
N ILE A 36 -1.71 8.05 12.80
CA ILE A 36 -2.22 6.76 12.30
C ILE A 36 -2.81 6.87 10.89
N VAL A 37 -3.42 8.01 10.55
CA VAL A 37 -3.98 8.26 9.20
C VAL A 37 -2.86 8.48 8.20
N ILE A 38 -1.81 9.21 8.59
CA ILE A 38 -0.61 9.43 7.78
C ILE A 38 0.04 8.08 7.43
N PHE A 39 0.28 7.23 8.43
CA PHE A 39 0.85 5.91 8.21
C PHE A 39 -0.05 5.03 7.36
N PHE A 40 -1.35 4.98 7.65
CA PHE A 40 -2.30 4.20 6.85
C PHE A 40 -2.26 4.60 5.37
N MET A 41 -2.27 5.90 5.06
CA MET A 41 -2.21 6.39 3.68
C MET A 41 -0.88 6.05 3.00
N LEU A 42 0.23 6.17 3.71
CA LEU A 42 1.54 5.74 3.22
C LEU A 42 1.56 4.24 2.91
N PHE A 43 1.00 3.41 3.80
CA PHE A 43 0.94 1.97 3.59
C PHE A 43 0.11 1.59 2.37
N VAL A 44 -1.09 2.14 2.23
CA VAL A 44 -1.93 1.89 1.05
C VAL A 44 -1.19 2.29 -0.23
N HIS A 45 -0.49 3.42 -0.20
CA HIS A 45 0.28 3.88 -1.36
C HIS A 45 1.44 2.93 -1.72
N ILE A 46 2.23 2.53 -0.73
CA ILE A 46 3.36 1.61 -0.91
C ILE A 46 2.85 0.23 -1.38
N GLU A 47 1.80 -0.31 -0.76
CA GLU A 47 1.21 -1.59 -1.11
C GLU A 47 0.79 -1.62 -2.58
N LEU A 48 0.01 -0.62 -3.03
CA LEU A 48 -0.42 -0.53 -4.43
C LEU A 48 0.74 -0.36 -5.40
N GLY A 49 1.79 0.37 -5.01
CA GLY A 49 3.00 0.54 -5.80
C GLY A 49 3.75 -0.79 -5.98
N ILE A 50 3.93 -1.53 -4.89
CA ILE A 50 4.60 -2.82 -4.93
C ILE A 50 3.77 -3.83 -5.71
N TYR A 51 2.45 -3.87 -5.54
CA TYR A 51 1.57 -4.72 -6.33
C TYR A 51 1.73 -4.49 -7.84
N SER A 52 1.75 -3.23 -8.28
CA SER A 52 2.00 -2.89 -9.69
C SER A 52 3.35 -3.42 -10.17
N THR A 53 4.42 -3.26 -9.39
CA THR A 53 5.73 -3.81 -9.77
C THR A 53 5.74 -5.33 -9.80
N LEU A 54 5.06 -6.00 -8.87
CA LEU A 54 4.99 -7.46 -8.85
C LEU A 54 4.24 -8.00 -10.08
N GLU A 55 3.18 -7.32 -10.52
CA GLU A 55 2.47 -7.67 -11.74
C GLU A 55 3.34 -7.51 -13.00
N ASP A 56 4.16 -6.45 -13.05
CA ASP A 56 5.04 -6.19 -14.19
C ASP A 56 6.20 -7.22 -14.29
N TYR A 57 6.80 -7.59 -13.17
CA TYR A 57 8.03 -8.40 -13.14
C TYR A 57 7.83 -9.89 -12.84
N TYR A 58 6.77 -10.28 -12.13
CA TYR A 58 6.60 -11.66 -11.67
C TYR A 58 5.32 -12.31 -12.22
N GLN A 59 5.49 -13.08 -13.29
CA GLN A 59 4.43 -13.92 -13.85
C GLN A 59 4.20 -15.22 -13.05
N ASN A 60 5.16 -15.62 -12.21
CA ASN A 60 5.03 -16.82 -11.38
C ASN A 60 4.09 -16.55 -10.18
N ILE A 61 2.95 -17.23 -10.17
CA ILE A 61 1.90 -17.08 -9.16
C ILE A 61 2.40 -17.38 -7.75
N ILE A 62 3.25 -18.40 -7.57
CA ILE A 62 3.77 -18.80 -6.26
C ILE A 62 4.65 -17.69 -5.68
N LEU A 63 5.54 -17.15 -6.52
CA LEU A 63 6.46 -16.10 -6.10
C LEU A 63 5.69 -14.82 -5.73
N ARG A 64 4.66 -14.47 -6.51
CA ARG A 64 3.78 -13.33 -6.20
C ARG A 64 3.07 -13.52 -4.87
N LEU A 65 2.51 -14.70 -4.61
CA LEU A 65 1.85 -15.01 -3.33
C LEU A 65 2.81 -14.91 -2.13
N MET A 66 4.07 -15.31 -2.31
CA MET A 66 5.09 -15.15 -1.26
C MET A 66 5.38 -13.68 -0.95
N PHE A 67 5.52 -12.84 -1.99
CA PHE A 67 5.72 -11.40 -1.80
C PHE A 67 4.49 -10.73 -1.15
N ASP A 68 3.28 -11.05 -1.61
CA ASP A 68 2.03 -10.57 -1.03
C ASP A 68 1.94 -10.92 0.47
N PHE A 69 2.32 -12.14 0.83
CA PHE A 69 2.35 -12.58 2.22
C PHE A 69 3.36 -11.79 3.04
N ALA A 70 4.59 -11.63 2.52
CA ALA A 70 5.64 -10.86 3.19
C ALA A 70 5.23 -9.40 3.41
N LEU A 71 4.60 -8.76 2.42
CA LEU A 71 4.08 -7.39 2.54
C LEU A 71 3.03 -7.25 3.63
N LYS A 72 2.08 -8.19 3.69
CA LYS A 72 1.06 -8.21 4.76
C LYS A 72 1.68 -8.40 6.15
N CYS A 73 2.71 -9.23 6.28
CA CYS A 73 3.46 -9.36 7.53
C CYS A 73 4.13 -8.04 7.92
N ILE A 74 4.85 -7.39 6.99
CA ILE A 74 5.50 -6.08 7.23
C ILE A 74 4.46 -5.04 7.68
N PHE A 75 3.30 -5.02 7.04
CA PHE A 75 2.21 -4.11 7.39
C PHE A 75 1.70 -4.34 8.83
N ILE A 76 1.41 -5.59 9.19
CA ILE A 76 0.97 -5.95 10.54
C ILE A 76 2.03 -5.55 11.58
N PHE A 77 3.30 -5.86 11.32
CA PHE A 77 4.39 -5.49 12.23
C PHE A 77 4.54 -3.98 12.37
N SER A 78 4.37 -3.22 11.28
CA SER A 78 4.48 -1.76 11.31
C SER A 78 3.33 -1.11 12.09
N ILE A 79 2.09 -1.61 11.96
CA ILE A 79 0.97 -1.14 12.79
C ILE A 79 1.23 -1.46 14.26
N LEU A 80 1.68 -2.68 14.55
CA LEU A 80 1.93 -3.12 15.92
C LEU A 80 3.07 -2.31 16.56
N SER A 81 4.10 -1.96 15.79
CA SER A 81 5.21 -1.12 16.25
C SER A 81 4.76 0.31 16.55
N ILE A 82 3.95 0.92 15.67
CA ILE A 82 3.35 2.24 15.90
C ILE A 82 2.48 2.23 17.17
N TYR A 83 1.64 1.19 17.35
CA TYR A 83 0.75 1.09 18.50
C TYR A 83 1.49 0.91 19.83
N THR A 84 2.55 0.11 19.83
CA THR A 84 3.35 -0.18 21.03
C THR A 84 4.37 0.91 21.34
N GLY A 85 4.55 1.90 20.45
CA GLY A 85 5.56 2.96 20.59
C GLY A 85 6.99 2.48 20.34
N TYR A 86 7.19 1.21 19.96
CA TYR A 86 8.47 0.74 19.48
C TYR A 86 8.66 1.25 18.05
N ILE A 87 9.55 2.22 17.85
CA ILE A 87 10.02 2.56 16.51
C ILE A 87 10.91 1.39 16.07
N PHE A 88 10.32 0.43 15.38
CA PHE A 88 11.09 -0.57 14.65
C PHE A 88 11.73 0.18 13.48
N ILE A 89 12.99 0.57 13.65
CA ILE A 89 13.83 1.01 12.54
C ILE A 89 14.13 -0.25 11.73
N ILE A 90 13.23 -0.58 10.82
CA ILE A 90 13.52 -1.51 9.72
C ILE A 90 14.28 -0.68 8.71
N VAL A 91 15.61 -0.82 8.70
CA VAL A 91 16.41 -0.62 7.48
C VAL A 91 16.14 -1.80 6.57
#